data_AF-A0A6N4UMB7-F1
#
_entry.id   AF-A0A6N4UMB7-F1
#
_cell.length_a   1.000
_cell.length_b   1.000
_cell.length_c   1.000
_cell.angle_alpha   90.00
_cell.angle_beta   90.00
_cell.angle_gamma   90.00
#
_symmetry.space_group_name_H-M   'P 1'
#
loop_
_entity.id
_entity.type
_entity.pdbx_description
1 polymer ?
#
loop_
_entity_poly.entity_id
_entity_poly.type
_entity_poly.pdbx_seq_one_letter_code
_entity_poly.pdbx_strand_id
1 'polypeptide(L)'
;MAVNEPIDPRIRLAISQWPDDAPRGAVSTFCAEHGISRKTFYELRKRAKADGPAAVLEPRTRRPKSSPATLSDELKQQAVAVRAALEASGLTTGRSACTTRWVRWAFSRSLHRVAGTHLP
;
A
#
# COMPACT_ATOMS: atom_id res chain seq x y z
N MET A 1 -13.37 6.35 -14.10
CA MET A 1 -13.26 6.33 -12.63
C MET A 1 -11.89 5.79 -12.26
N ALA A 2 -11.19 6.41 -11.31
CA ALA A 2 -9.91 5.90 -10.82
C ALA A 2 -10.10 4.45 -10.33
N VAL A 3 -9.14 3.58 -10.62
CA VAL A 3 -9.20 2.12 -10.42
C VAL A 3 -9.36 1.72 -8.94
N ASN A 4 -9.41 2.68 -8.02
CA ASN A 4 -9.36 2.44 -6.57
C ASN A 4 -10.13 3.47 -5.72
N GLU A 5 -11.18 4.10 -6.26
CA GLU A 5 -12.04 4.98 -5.45
C GLU A 5 -12.94 4.13 -4.55
N PRO A 6 -13.00 4.39 -3.23
CA PRO A 6 -13.94 3.72 -2.35
C PRO A 6 -15.39 4.01 -2.77
N ILE A 7 -16.22 2.97 -2.77
CA ILE A 7 -17.67 3.09 -2.97
C ILE A 7 -18.24 4.01 -1.89
N ASP A 8 -19.12 4.94 -2.28
CA ASP A 8 -19.79 5.87 -1.38
C ASP A 8 -20.40 5.11 -0.17
N PRO A 9 -20.12 5.54 1.08
CA PRO A 9 -20.68 4.93 2.29
C PRO A 9 -22.21 4.79 2.27
N ARG A 10 -22.92 5.72 1.63
CA ARG A 10 -24.39 5.69 1.50
C ARG A 10 -24.87 4.51 0.66
N ILE A 11 -24.15 4.21 -0.41
CA ILE A 11 -24.47 3.06 -1.27
C ILE A 11 -24.21 1.76 -0.51
N ARG A 12 -23.13 1.73 0.29
CA ARG A 12 -22.81 0.58 1.15
C ARG A 12 -23.90 0.35 2.22
N LEU A 13 -24.44 1.42 2.78
CA LEU A 13 -25.58 1.36 3.71
C LEU A 13 -26.85 0.86 3.02
N ALA A 14 -27.17 1.37 1.82
CA ALA A 14 -28.32 0.90 1.05
C ALA A 14 -28.23 -0.61 0.73
N ILE A 15 -27.03 -1.10 0.42
CA ILE A 15 -26.80 -2.53 0.17
C ILE A 15 -26.94 -3.36 1.45
N SER A 16 -26.53 -2.85 2.62
CA SER A 16 -26.65 -3.59 3.88
C SER A 16 -28.08 -3.68 4.38
N GLN A 17 -28.91 -2.68 4.10
CA GLN A 17 -30.33 -2.62 4.47
C GLN A 17 -31.26 -3.18 3.38
N TRP A 18 -30.71 -3.84 2.36
CA TRP A 18 -31.48 -4.27 1.20
C TRP A 18 -32.55 -5.33 1.56
N PRO A 19 -33.82 -5.12 1.20
CA PRO A 19 -34.88 -6.07 1.55
C PRO A 19 -34.72 -7.40 0.79
N ASP A 20 -35.02 -8.52 1.47
CA ASP A 20 -34.99 -9.84 0.84
C ASP A 20 -36.18 -10.07 -0.11
N ASP A 21 -37.26 -9.27 -0.02
CA ASP A 21 -38.46 -9.33 -0.89
C ASP A 21 -38.37 -8.50 -2.19
N ALA A 22 -37.18 -7.98 -2.51
CA ALA A 22 -37.03 -7.00 -3.59
C ALA A 22 -37.59 -7.50 -4.95
N PRO A 23 -38.29 -6.64 -5.70
CA PRO A 23 -38.89 -7.03 -6.97
C PRO A 23 -37.81 -7.43 -7.99
N ARG A 24 -38.19 -8.30 -8.92
CA ARG A 24 -37.29 -8.79 -9.97
C ARG A 24 -36.73 -7.60 -10.75
N GLY A 25 -35.40 -7.55 -10.88
CA GLY A 25 -34.70 -6.47 -11.58
C GLY A 25 -34.24 -5.30 -10.72
N ALA A 26 -34.69 -5.18 -9.45
CA ALA A 26 -34.30 -4.07 -8.57
C ALA A 26 -32.77 -3.92 -8.42
N VAL A 27 -32.04 -5.04 -8.34
CA VAL A 27 -30.57 -5.05 -8.29
C VAL A 27 -29.95 -4.50 -9.56
N SER A 28 -30.52 -4.81 -10.73
CA SER A 28 -30.02 -4.33 -12.03
C SER A 28 -30.25 -2.84 -12.18
N THR A 29 -31.42 -2.34 -11.79
CA THR A 29 -31.75 -0.90 -11.78
C THR A 29 -30.82 -0.15 -10.83
N PHE A 30 -30.66 -0.63 -9.60
CA PHE A 30 -29.76 -0.04 -8.61
C PHE A 30 -28.30 0.01 -9.08
N CYS A 31 -27.82 -1.08 -9.70
CA CYS A 31 -26.47 -1.13 -10.26
C CYS A 31 -26.28 -0.11 -11.39
N ALA A 32 -27.31 0.11 -12.22
CA ALA A 32 -27.27 1.08 -13.31
C ALA A 32 -27.29 2.53 -12.79
N GLU A 33 -28.12 2.83 -11.79
CA GLU A 33 -28.24 4.17 -11.18
C GLU A 33 -26.96 4.59 -10.44
N HIS A 34 -26.34 3.67 -9.71
CA HIS A 34 -25.16 3.95 -8.89
C HIS A 34 -23.83 3.68 -9.58
N GLY A 35 -23.84 3.16 -10.82
CA GLY A 35 -22.63 2.84 -11.57
C GLY A 35 -21.78 1.71 -10.96
N ILE A 36 -22.43 0.77 -10.27
CA ILE A 36 -21.78 -0.34 -9.57
C ILE A 36 -21.99 -1.64 -10.33
N SER A 37 -20.96 -2.49 -10.37
CA SER A 37 -21.11 -3.83 -10.95
C SER A 37 -21.98 -4.73 -10.07
N ARG A 38 -22.78 -5.61 -10.70
CA ARG A 38 -23.57 -6.64 -9.98
C ARG A 38 -22.70 -7.52 -9.09
N LYS A 39 -21.44 -7.79 -9.51
CA LYS A 39 -20.47 -8.55 -8.72
C LYS A 39 -20.16 -7.85 -7.39
N THR A 40 -19.91 -6.55 -7.42
CA THR A 40 -19.65 -5.74 -6.22
C THR A 40 -20.83 -5.75 -5.27
N PHE A 41 -22.06 -5.66 -5.79
CA PHE A 41 -23.29 -5.72 -5.00
C PHE A 41 -23.39 -7.04 -4.20
N TYR A 42 -23.24 -8.18 -4.86
CA TYR A 42 -23.35 -9.48 -4.19
C TYR A 42 -22.21 -9.73 -3.20
N GLU A 43 -20.99 -9.27 -3.48
CA GLU A 43 -19.87 -9.33 -2.55
C GLU A 43 -20.13 -8.54 -1.26
N LEU A 44 -20.68 -7.33 -1.37
CA LEU A 44 -21.04 -6.52 -0.21
C LEU A 44 -22.22 -7.13 0.55
N ARG A 45 -23.23 -7.66 -0.15
CA ARG A 45 -24.39 -8.33 0.48
C ARG A 45 -23.97 -9.60 1.24
N LYS A 46 -23.05 -10.39 0.67
CA LYS A 46 -22.48 -11.57 1.34
C LYS A 46 -21.77 -11.18 2.64
N ARG A 47 -21.01 -10.07 2.62
CA ARG A 47 -20.32 -9.54 3.81
C ARG A 47 -21.30 -9.03 4.86
N ALA A 48 -22.35 -8.31 4.44
CA ALA A 48 -23.41 -7.85 5.35
C ALA A 48 -24.07 -9.02 6.09
N LYS A 49 -24.30 -10.14 5.39
CA LYS A 49 -24.87 -11.37 5.98
C LYS A 49 -23.91 -12.11 6.91
N ALA A 50 -22.60 -12.10 6.63
CA ALA A 50 -21.60 -12.83 7.41
C ALA A 50 -21.07 -12.07 8.62
N ASP A 51 -20.68 -10.81 8.43
CA ASP A 51 -19.99 -9.97 9.44
C ASP A 51 -20.95 -8.93 10.08
N GLY A 52 -22.21 -8.89 9.63
CA GLY A 52 -23.22 -7.92 10.07
C GLY A 52 -23.22 -6.59 9.28
N PRO A 53 -24.25 -5.75 9.46
CA PRO A 53 -24.43 -4.52 8.69
C PRO A 53 -23.34 -3.47 8.97
N ALA A 54 -22.75 -3.48 10.16
CA ALA A 54 -21.68 -2.56 10.55
C ALA A 54 -20.37 -2.83 9.79
N ALA A 55 -20.05 -4.10 9.53
CA ALA A 55 -18.80 -4.49 8.85
C ALA A 55 -18.73 -4.06 7.38
N VAL A 56 -19.87 -3.67 6.79
CA VAL A 56 -19.93 -3.14 5.43
C VAL A 56 -19.67 -1.64 5.39
N LEU A 57 -19.95 -0.90 6.47
CA LEU A 57 -19.79 0.55 6.50
C LEU A 57 -18.32 0.98 6.45
N GLU A 58 -17.44 0.24 7.12
CA GLU A 58 -16.02 0.53 7.10
C GLU A 58 -15.32 -0.11 5.89
N PRO A 59 -14.62 0.69 5.06
CA PRO A 59 -13.78 0.13 4.01
C PRO A 59 -12.64 -0.69 4.63
N ARG A 60 -12.63 -2.01 4.39
CA ARG A 60 -11.49 -2.87 4.74
C ARG A 60 -10.20 -2.36 4.08
N THR A 61 -9.07 -2.70 4.72
CA THR A 61 -7.72 -2.38 4.24
C THR A 61 -7.59 -2.67 2.73
N ARG A 62 -7.18 -1.65 1.98
CA ARG A 62 -6.84 -1.75 0.55
C ARG A 62 -5.38 -2.14 0.32
N ARG A 63 -4.63 -2.43 1.39
CA ARG A 63 -3.23 -2.80 1.29
C ARG A 63 -3.14 -4.13 0.53
N PRO A 64 -2.36 -4.21 -0.57
CA PRO A 64 -2.14 -5.47 -1.25
C PRO A 64 -1.51 -6.47 -0.28
N LYS A 65 -1.96 -7.74 -0.32
CA LYS A 65 -1.50 -8.80 0.59
C LYS A 65 0.00 -9.09 0.42
N SER A 66 0.52 -8.92 -0.80
CA SER A 66 1.94 -9.00 -1.11
C SER A 66 2.39 -7.68 -1.73
N SER A 67 3.59 -7.23 -1.38
CA SER A 67 4.21 -6.12 -2.10
C SER A 67 4.82 -6.67 -3.40
N PRO A 68 4.55 -6.08 -4.56
CA PRO A 68 5.24 -6.45 -5.79
C PRO A 68 6.75 -6.17 -5.72
N ALA A 69 7.20 -5.32 -4.78
CA ALA A 69 8.60 -5.06 -4.47
C ALA A 69 9.10 -5.87 -3.25
N THR A 70 8.52 -7.05 -3.00
CA THR A 70 8.99 -7.92 -1.92
C THR A 70 10.41 -8.40 -2.24
N LEU A 71 11.37 -7.97 -1.42
CA LEU A 71 12.76 -8.43 -1.52
C LEU A 71 12.82 -9.93 -1.22
N SER A 72 13.68 -10.66 -1.95
CA SER A 72 13.96 -12.07 -1.67
C SER A 72 14.55 -12.22 -0.26
N ASP A 73 14.34 -13.39 0.35
CA ASP A 73 14.86 -13.66 1.70
C ASP A 73 16.39 -13.63 1.75
N GLU A 74 17.05 -14.01 0.66
CA GLU A 74 18.49 -13.87 0.46
C GLU A 74 18.95 -12.41 0.57
N LEU A 75 18.25 -11.48 -0.11
CA LEU A 75 18.56 -10.05 -0.04
C LEU A 75 18.30 -9.47 1.36
N LYS A 76 17.32 -10.00 2.09
CA LYS A 76 17.09 -9.62 3.50
C LYS A 76 18.24 -10.07 4.37
N GLN A 77 18.73 -11.30 4.20
CA GLN A 77 19.87 -11.83 4.94
C GLN A 77 21.14 -11.05 4.64
N GLN A 78 21.38 -10.70 3.37
CA GLN A 78 22.50 -9.83 2.97
C GLN A 78 22.40 -8.44 3.63
N ALA A 79 21.21 -7.84 3.68
CA ALA A 79 21.01 -6.56 4.35
C ALA A 79 21.29 -6.62 5.87
N VAL A 80 20.93 -7.73 6.53
CA VAL A 80 21.25 -7.96 7.94
C VAL A 80 22.75 -8.16 8.15
N ALA A 81 23.41 -8.93 7.29
CA ALA A 81 24.85 -9.14 7.35
C ALA A 81 25.64 -7.83 7.15
N VAL A 82 25.22 -6.99 6.19
CA VAL A 82 25.80 -5.66 5.96
C VAL A 82 25.58 -4.77 7.18
N ARG A 83 24.40 -4.83 7.82
CA ARG A 83 24.13 -4.08 9.05
C ARG A 83 25.05 -4.51 10.19
N ALA A 84 25.24 -5.81 10.40
CA ALA A 84 26.13 -6.33 11.43
C ALA A 84 27.61 -5.98 11.18
N ALA A 85 28.06 -6.04 9.93
CA ALA A 85 29.42 -5.64 9.55
C ALA A 85 29.65 -4.13 9.77
N LEU A 86 28.64 -3.30 9.50
CA LEU A 86 28.71 -1.86 9.74
C LEU A 86 28.74 -1.55 11.25
N GLU A 87 27.96 -2.24 12.08
CA GLU A 87 28.02 -2.12 13.54
C GLU A 87 29.39 -2.52 14.09
N ALA A 88 29.95 -3.63 13.60
CA ALA A 88 31.29 -4.08 14.00
C ALA A 88 32.39 -3.06 13.63
N SER A 89 32.19 -2.27 12.56
CA SER A 89 33.10 -1.19 12.15
C SER A 89 32.93 0.12 12.94
N GLY A 90 32.07 0.14 13.97
CA GLY A 90 31.81 1.32 14.80
C GLY A 90 30.94 2.38 14.11
N LEU A 91 30.30 2.05 12.98
CA LEU A 91 29.38 2.93 12.27
C LEU A 91 27.96 2.74 12.82
N THR A 92 27.40 3.80 13.42
CA THR A 92 26.10 3.72 14.11
C THR A 92 24.97 3.43 13.11
N THR A 93 24.16 2.42 13.41
CA THR A 93 23.00 1.98 12.63
C THR A 93 21.69 2.58 13.15
N GLY A 94 21.73 3.88 13.48
CA GLY A 94 20.56 4.63 13.94
C GLY A 94 19.94 5.51 12.85
N ARG A 95 18.69 5.94 13.05
CA ARG A 95 18.01 6.98 12.23
C ARG A 95 18.86 8.27 12.10
N SER A 96 19.75 8.53 13.06
CA SER A 96 20.72 9.62 13.09
C SER A 96 21.84 9.50 12.04
N ALA A 97 22.17 8.30 11.56
CA ALA A 97 23.25 8.10 10.59
C ALA A 97 22.90 8.60 9.18
N CYS A 98 21.63 8.52 8.79
CA CYS A 98 21.17 9.02 7.49
C CYS A 98 21.37 10.54 7.36
N THR A 99 21.14 11.30 8.43
CA THR A 99 21.23 12.76 8.39
C THR A 99 22.68 13.24 8.28
N THR A 100 23.61 12.62 9.00
CA THR A 100 25.00 13.09 9.08
C THR A 100 25.86 12.55 7.93
N ARG A 101 25.58 11.34 7.42
CA ARG A 101 26.45 10.68 6.43
C ARG A 101 26.20 11.10 4.98
N TRP A 102 24.97 11.44 4.59
CA TRP A 102 24.71 11.98 3.25
C TRP A 102 25.54 13.23 2.98
N VAL A 103 25.67 14.12 3.97
CA VAL A 103 26.48 15.33 3.88
C VAL A 103 27.97 14.99 3.76
N ARG A 104 28.50 14.07 4.58
CA ARG A 104 29.93 13.68 4.55
C ARG A 104 30.33 12.89 3.31
N TRP A 105 29.45 12.01 2.80
CA TRP A 105 29.69 11.23 1.58
C TRP A 105 29.54 12.08 0.32
N ALA A 106 28.61 13.04 0.29
CA ALA A 106 28.51 14.04 -0.78
C ALA A 106 29.77 14.93 -0.83
N PHE A 107 30.35 15.29 0.32
CA PHE A 107 31.55 16.13 0.37
C PHE A 107 32.82 15.39 -0.13
N SER A 108 32.98 14.11 0.22
CA SER A 108 34.13 13.29 -0.23
C SER A 108 34.14 13.01 -1.74
N ARG A 109 32.96 12.94 -2.38
CA ARG A 109 32.86 12.72 -3.84
C ARG A 109 33.13 13.98 -4.67
N SER A 110 33.05 15.17 -4.06
CA SER A 110 33.39 16.45 -4.70
C SER A 110 34.91 16.65 -4.85
N LEU A 111 35.70 16.18 -3.88
CA LEU A 111 37.17 16.36 -3.88
C LEU A 111 37.90 15.48 -4.91
N HIS A 112 37.33 14.34 -5.31
CA HIS A 112 37.90 13.49 -6.36
C HIS A 112 37.68 14.00 -7.80
N ARG A 113 36.96 15.10 -8.01
CA ARG A 113 36.78 15.72 -9.35
C ARG A 113 37.75 16.87 -9.64
N VAL A 114 38.55 17.33 -8.67
CA VAL A 114 39.49 18.46 -8.85
C VAL A 114 40.95 18.00 -9.05
N ALA A 115 41.29 16.74 -8.77
CA ALA A 115 42.67 16.24 -8.88
C ALA A 115 42.94 15.45 -10.18
N GLY A 116 42.42 15.92 -11.31
CA GLY A 116 42.48 15.19 -12.58
C GLY A 116 42.73 16.06 -13.81
N THR A 117 43.66 17.02 -13.76
CA THR A 117 44.21 17.68 -14.95
C THR A 117 45.70 18.00 -14.78
N HIS A 118 46.46 17.70 -15.83
CA HIS A 118 47.89 17.91 -16.13
C HIS A 118 48.88 16.84 -15.62
N LEU A 119 49.26 15.87 -16.49
CA LEU A 119 50.38 15.87 -17.49
C LEU A 119 51.74 15.59 -16.83
N PRO A 120 52.73 14.96 -17.49
CA PRO A 120 53.12 15.09 -18.91
C PRO A 120 52.71 13.96 -19.86
#